data_AF-A0A842P3N0-F1
#
_entry.id   AF-A0A842P3N0-F1
#
_cell.length_a   1.000
_cell.length_b   1.000
_cell.length_c   1.000
_cell.angle_alpha   90.00
_cell.angle_beta   90.00
_cell.angle_gamma   90.00
#
_symmetry.space_group_name_H-M   'P 1'
#
loop_
_entity.id
_entity.type
_entity.pdbx_description
1 polymer ?
#
loop_
_entity_poly.entity_id
_entity_poly.type
_entity_poly.pdbx_seq_one_letter_code
_entity_poly.pdbx_strand_id
1 'polypeptide(L)'
;LHGVDSSIRSLASYLLGGFNPLAVVANIQFGGKAVWMPTRSAAFYWEYIAKKGEKGYYASIHNPYEKRVVEGSGLKGLRALTPQGELLPEIEEILGIVADADLMLGTGHLNPADEQRVLLEEALNTGVKKITITHPLMDHPLALIPYSKEDLLHFTRKGVYLDLPYIMMSGWKFVTGTPDAHESYYSPARYAEMIKTVGAEHCIMSTDFGQVHNPPPPEGLRIFIRAMRENGISDGEIRMMVNENPGKMLDI
;
A
#
# COMPACT_ATOMS: atom_id res chain seq x y z
N LEU A 1 -0.32 -20.46 11.75
CA LEU A 1 0.66 -19.37 11.53
C LEU A 1 -0.02 -18.10 11.98
N HIS A 2 0.37 -17.63 13.16
CA HIS A 2 -0.24 -16.52 13.86
C HIS A 2 -0.24 -15.26 12.98
N GLY A 3 -1.30 -14.47 13.11
CA GLY A 3 -1.51 -13.24 12.34
C GLY A 3 -0.23 -12.45 12.22
N VAL A 4 0.15 -12.16 10.97
CA VAL A 4 1.08 -11.08 10.67
C VAL A 4 0.50 -9.88 11.39
N ASP A 5 1.24 -9.49 12.42
CA ASP A 5 0.82 -8.56 13.43
C ASP A 5 0.31 -7.28 12.77
N SER A 6 -0.76 -6.74 13.35
CA SER A 6 -1.29 -5.39 13.14
C SER A 6 -0.27 -4.25 13.36
N SER A 7 1.02 -4.59 13.50
CA SER A 7 2.18 -3.73 13.68
C SER A 7 2.86 -3.30 12.38
N ILE A 8 2.47 -3.83 11.21
CA ILE A 8 2.83 -3.19 9.92
C ILE A 8 1.95 -1.95 9.74
N ARG A 9 2.20 -0.92 10.55
CA ARG A 9 1.61 0.42 10.36
C ARG A 9 2.58 1.26 9.56
N SER A 10 2.03 2.12 8.71
CA SER A 10 2.76 3.19 8.02
C SER A 10 3.73 3.90 8.97
N LEU A 11 5.03 3.64 8.80
CA LEU A 11 6.08 4.18 9.68
C LEU A 11 6.33 5.67 9.40
N ALA A 12 5.99 6.11 8.19
CA ALA A 12 5.81 7.52 7.89
C ALA A 12 4.32 7.89 8.01
N SER A 13 3.90 8.42 9.16
CA SER A 13 2.53 8.90 9.37
C SER A 13 2.48 9.94 10.49
N TYR A 14 1.40 10.71 10.59
CA TYR A 14 1.27 11.69 11.68
C TYR A 14 1.30 11.06 13.08
N LEU A 15 0.86 9.81 13.22
CA LEU A 15 0.95 9.07 14.48
C LEU A 15 2.39 8.83 14.93
N LEU A 16 3.36 8.97 14.01
CA LEU A 16 4.79 8.76 14.24
C LEU A 16 5.63 10.01 13.95
N GLY A 17 4.99 11.18 13.79
CA GLY A 17 5.67 12.46 13.57
C GLY A 17 5.96 12.82 12.10
N GLY A 18 5.32 12.16 11.13
CA GLY A 18 5.53 12.41 9.70
C GLY A 18 6.54 11.44 9.09
N PHE A 19 7.37 11.91 8.17
CA PHE A 19 8.54 11.15 7.68
C PHE A 19 9.62 11.18 8.76
N ASN A 20 9.70 10.12 9.56
CA ASN A 20 10.54 10.09 10.76
C ASN A 20 11.56 8.93 10.70
N PRO A 21 12.84 9.21 10.41
CA PRO A 21 13.90 8.20 10.41
C PRO A 21 14.04 7.45 11.76
N LEU A 22 13.82 8.13 12.89
CA LEU A 22 13.89 7.50 14.21
C LEU A 22 12.79 6.47 14.42
N ALA A 23 11.62 6.64 13.79
CA ALA A 23 10.57 5.62 13.82
C ALA A 23 11.00 4.35 13.07
N VAL A 24 11.79 4.47 12.01
CA VAL A 24 12.36 3.33 11.28
C VAL A 24 13.43 2.62 12.14
N VAL A 25 14.30 3.38 12.80
CA VAL A 25 15.29 2.81 13.75
C VAL A 25 14.59 2.05 14.88
N ALA A 26 13.55 2.63 15.48
CA ALA A 26 12.75 1.96 16.50
C ALA A 26 12.09 0.69 15.95
N ASN A 27 11.51 0.72 14.75
CA ASN A 27 10.93 -0.46 14.10
C ASN A 27 11.94 -1.60 13.96
N ILE A 28 13.17 -1.31 13.54
CA ILE A 28 14.26 -2.30 13.45
C ILE A 28 14.54 -2.91 14.83
N GLN A 29 14.63 -2.09 15.88
CA GLN A 29 14.89 -2.56 17.25
C GLN A 29 13.80 -3.51 17.78
N PHE A 30 12.55 -3.33 17.32
CA PHE A 30 11.44 -4.24 17.63
C PHE A 30 11.32 -5.43 16.66
N GLY A 31 12.29 -5.63 15.77
CA GLY A 31 12.32 -6.75 14.82
C GLY A 31 11.44 -6.55 13.59
N GLY A 32 11.03 -5.32 13.31
CA GLY A 32 10.26 -4.97 12.11
C GLY A 32 11.05 -5.23 10.83
N LYS A 33 10.33 -5.66 9.79
CA LYS A 33 10.89 -6.08 8.49
C LYS A 33 10.44 -5.21 7.31
N ALA A 34 9.52 -4.29 7.56
CA ALA A 34 8.95 -3.43 6.54
C ALA A 34 8.81 -1.99 7.03
N VAL A 35 8.88 -1.06 6.09
CA VAL A 35 8.66 0.37 6.23
C VAL A 35 7.66 0.77 5.16
N TRP A 36 6.56 1.41 5.57
CA TRP A 36 5.57 1.94 4.64
C TRP A 36 5.58 3.46 4.65
N MET A 37 5.59 4.04 3.45
CA MET A 37 5.30 5.45 3.23
C MET A 37 3.83 5.77 3.58
N PRO A 38 3.47 7.06 3.76
CA PRO A 38 2.16 7.45 4.25
C PRO A 38 1.01 6.87 3.44
N THR A 39 0.07 6.23 4.12
CA THR A 39 -1.23 5.86 3.53
C THR A 39 -2.24 6.98 3.78
N ARG A 40 -2.95 6.92 4.90
CA ARG A 40 -4.00 7.89 5.21
C ARG A 40 -3.47 9.30 5.39
N SER A 41 -2.22 9.48 5.86
CA SER A 41 -1.64 10.82 6.06
C SER A 41 -1.07 11.46 4.79
N ALA A 42 -1.10 10.79 3.63
CA ALA A 42 -0.59 11.34 2.37
C ALA A 42 -1.45 12.52 1.86
N ALA A 43 -0.81 13.57 1.36
CA ALA A 43 -1.49 14.74 0.77
C ALA A 43 -2.40 14.36 -0.38
N PHE A 44 -1.92 13.47 -1.26
CA PHE A 44 -2.68 13.00 -2.40
C PHE A 44 -4.03 12.38 -2.00
N TYR A 45 -4.01 11.51 -0.98
CA TYR A 45 -5.22 10.90 -0.42
C TYR A 45 -6.19 11.97 0.12
N TRP A 46 -5.69 12.99 0.82
CA TRP A 46 -6.52 14.06 1.39
C TRP A 46 -7.17 14.92 0.32
N GLU A 47 -6.38 15.35 -0.67
CA GLU A 47 -6.83 16.20 -1.77
C GLU A 47 -7.85 15.49 -2.66
N TYR A 48 -7.65 14.19 -2.87
CA TYR A 48 -8.57 13.38 -3.66
C TYR A 48 -9.95 13.27 -2.99
N ILE A 49 -10.00 12.97 -1.69
CA ILE A 49 -11.29 12.87 -0.97
C ILE A 49 -11.96 14.25 -0.85
N ALA A 50 -11.19 15.31 -0.62
CA ALA A 50 -11.74 16.67 -0.54
C ALA A 50 -12.50 17.10 -1.82
N LYS A 51 -12.03 16.67 -3.00
CA LYS A 51 -12.70 16.94 -4.29
C LYS A 51 -14.09 16.29 -4.41
N LYS A 52 -14.41 15.30 -3.59
CA LYS A 52 -15.71 14.58 -3.62
C LYS A 52 -16.78 15.21 -2.73
N GLY A 53 -16.51 16.36 -2.12
CA GLY A 53 -17.45 17.01 -1.19
C GLY A 53 -17.55 16.30 0.16
N GLU A 54 -16.79 15.22 0.34
CA GLU A 54 -16.55 14.63 1.65
C GLU A 54 -15.57 15.53 2.41
N LYS A 55 -15.80 15.70 3.72
CA LYS A 55 -14.79 16.33 4.57
C LYS A 55 -13.62 15.34 4.66
N GLY A 56 -12.62 15.52 3.78
CA GLY A 56 -11.49 14.62 3.57
C GLY A 56 -10.82 14.10 4.83
N TYR A 57 -10.21 12.91 4.75
CA TYR A 57 -9.58 12.17 5.87
C TYR A 57 -10.54 11.74 7.00
N TYR A 58 -11.62 12.48 7.28
CA TYR A 58 -12.48 12.26 8.45
C TYR A 58 -13.44 11.07 8.37
N ALA A 59 -13.68 10.53 7.18
CA ALA A 59 -14.53 9.34 6.99
C ALA A 59 -13.79 8.04 7.33
N SER A 60 -12.46 8.00 7.21
CA SER A 60 -11.62 6.82 7.47
C SER A 60 -10.92 6.82 8.83
N ILE A 61 -10.96 7.94 9.56
CA ILE A 61 -10.60 7.98 10.99
C ILE A 61 -11.79 7.53 11.82
N HIS A 62 -11.77 6.27 12.25
CA HIS A 62 -12.76 5.77 13.21
C HIS A 62 -12.45 6.16 14.67
N ASN A 63 -11.24 6.66 14.94
CA ASN A 63 -10.82 7.06 16.27
C ASN A 63 -11.23 8.53 16.56
N PRO A 64 -12.14 8.78 17.52
CA PRO A 64 -12.60 10.13 17.81
C PRO A 64 -11.51 11.06 18.37
N TYR A 65 -10.46 10.51 19.00
CA TYR A 65 -9.33 11.29 19.50
C TYR A 65 -8.42 11.77 18.37
N GLU A 66 -8.09 10.87 17.43
CA GLU A 66 -7.30 11.22 16.24
C GLU A 66 -8.02 12.28 15.41
N LYS A 67 -9.34 12.12 15.23
CA LYS A 67 -10.18 13.09 14.52
C LYS A 67 -10.12 14.48 15.16
N ARG A 68 -10.29 14.57 16.49
CA ARG A 68 -10.22 15.84 17.22
C ARG A 68 -8.86 16.53 17.06
N VAL A 69 -7.77 15.78 17.14
CA VAL A 69 -6.42 16.33 16.96
C VAL A 69 -6.27 16.89 15.56
N VAL A 70 -6.67 16.15 14.53
CA VAL A 70 -6.51 16.56 13.14
C VAL A 70 -7.37 17.78 12.82
N GLU A 71 -8.65 17.77 13.20
CA GLU A 71 -9.59 18.89 12.97
C GLU A 71 -9.11 20.21 13.61
N GLY A 72 -8.46 20.14 14.78
CA GLY A 72 -7.98 21.33 15.50
C GLY A 72 -6.54 21.76 15.18
N SER A 73 -5.79 20.97 14.41
CA SER A 73 -4.34 21.13 14.27
C SER A 73 -3.88 22.01 13.10
N GLY A 74 -4.71 22.20 12.08
CA GLY A 74 -4.30 22.84 10.83
C GLY A 74 -3.25 22.05 10.04
N LEU A 75 -3.05 20.76 10.35
CA LEU A 75 -2.18 19.87 9.59
C LEU A 75 -2.64 19.79 8.12
N LYS A 76 -1.68 19.59 7.22
CA LYS A 76 -1.90 19.29 5.80
C LYS A 76 -1.48 17.85 5.55
N GLY A 77 -1.86 17.23 4.45
CA GLY A 77 -1.32 15.89 4.19
C GLY A 77 0.19 15.95 3.89
N LEU A 78 0.88 14.85 4.18
CA LEU A 78 2.31 14.68 3.97
C LEU A 78 2.62 14.58 2.48
N ARG A 79 3.59 15.38 2.02
CA ARG A 79 4.16 15.33 0.67
C ARG A 79 5.59 14.83 0.75
N ALA A 80 5.95 13.87 -0.08
CA ALA A 80 7.28 13.30 -0.16
C ALA A 80 8.28 14.19 -0.92
N LEU A 81 7.78 15.12 -1.73
CA LEU A 81 8.61 16.00 -2.54
C LEU A 81 8.65 17.43 -2.02
N THR A 82 9.82 18.06 -2.17
CA THR A 82 9.98 19.51 -2.08
C THR A 82 9.20 20.20 -3.20
N PRO A 83 8.95 21.52 -3.11
CA PRO A 83 8.36 22.28 -4.21
C PRO A 83 9.16 22.21 -5.53
N GLN A 84 10.44 21.82 -5.47
CA GLN A 84 11.33 21.66 -6.61
C GLN A 84 11.22 20.25 -7.25
N GLY A 85 10.49 19.32 -6.61
CA GLY A 85 10.32 17.95 -7.09
C GLY A 85 11.40 16.97 -6.62
N GLU A 86 12.18 17.34 -5.60
CA GLU A 86 13.21 16.50 -4.99
C GLU A 86 12.65 15.77 -3.75
N LEU A 87 13.18 14.60 -3.39
CA LEU A 87 12.77 13.95 -2.14
C LEU A 87 13.11 14.83 -0.94
N LEU A 88 12.28 14.76 0.09
CA LEU A 88 12.60 15.34 1.39
C LEU A 88 13.85 14.64 1.98
N PRO A 89 14.79 15.38 2.62
CA PRO A 89 15.98 14.79 3.24
C PRO A 89 15.65 13.67 4.24
N GLU A 90 14.52 13.79 4.95
CA GLU A 90 14.06 12.76 5.88
C GLU A 90 13.72 11.45 5.17
N ILE A 91 13.25 11.51 3.92
CA ILE A 91 12.95 10.32 3.12
C ILE A 91 14.24 9.71 2.59
N GLU A 92 15.19 10.52 2.13
CA GLU A 92 16.52 10.04 1.72
C GLU A 92 17.20 9.27 2.86
N GLU A 93 17.16 9.80 4.09
CA GLU A 93 17.67 9.11 5.28
C GLU A 93 16.91 7.80 5.55
N ILE A 94 15.57 7.79 5.41
CA ILE A 94 14.78 6.57 5.53
C ILE A 94 15.19 5.53 4.48
N LEU A 95 15.41 5.94 3.22
CA LEU A 95 15.83 5.04 2.16
C LEU A 95 17.21 4.44 2.43
N GLY A 96 18.16 5.23 2.95
CA GLY A 96 19.47 4.76 3.39
C GLY A 96 19.35 3.69 4.47
N ILE A 97 18.59 3.96 5.53
CA ILE A 97 18.35 2.99 6.62
C ILE A 97 17.68 1.71 6.10
N VAL A 98 16.68 1.85 5.23
CA VAL A 98 15.96 0.71 4.62
C VAL A 98 16.90 -0.16 3.78
N ALA A 99 17.77 0.46 2.98
CA ALA A 99 18.76 -0.24 2.16
C ALA A 99 19.79 -0.98 3.03
N ASP A 100 20.34 -0.30 4.04
CA ASP A 100 21.35 -0.86 4.95
C ASP A 100 20.80 -2.01 5.79
N ALA A 101 19.57 -1.89 6.28
CA ALA A 101 18.90 -2.91 7.09
C ALA A 101 18.16 -3.98 6.29
N ASP A 102 18.22 -3.93 4.95
CA ASP A 102 17.54 -4.84 4.02
C ASP A 102 16.02 -5.01 4.31
N LEU A 103 15.37 -3.90 4.62
CA LEU A 103 13.93 -3.84 4.92
C LEU A 103 13.12 -3.74 3.63
N MET A 104 11.87 -4.19 3.70
CA MET A 104 10.87 -3.93 2.67
C MET A 104 10.39 -2.48 2.71
N LEU A 105 10.34 -1.82 1.56
CA LEU A 105 9.70 -0.51 1.36
C LEU A 105 8.34 -0.67 0.66
N GLY A 106 7.28 -0.10 1.25
CA GLY A 106 5.98 0.06 0.61
C GLY A 106 5.70 1.52 0.27
N THR A 107 5.17 1.80 -0.93
CA THR A 107 4.93 3.17 -1.42
C THR A 107 3.77 3.90 -0.75
N GLY A 108 2.89 3.18 -0.06
CA GLY A 108 1.70 3.77 0.57
C GLY A 108 0.80 4.45 -0.47
N HIS A 109 0.17 5.54 -0.08
CA HIS A 109 -0.79 6.28 -0.91
C HIS A 109 -0.27 7.66 -1.34
N LEU A 110 1.06 7.80 -1.46
CA LEU A 110 1.67 8.95 -2.12
C LEU A 110 1.15 9.09 -3.56
N ASN A 111 1.20 10.28 -4.15
CA ASN A 111 0.74 10.47 -5.52
C ASN A 111 1.63 9.66 -6.50
N PRO A 112 1.07 8.74 -7.30
CA PRO A 112 1.88 7.93 -8.19
C PRO A 112 2.44 8.69 -9.40
N ALA A 113 1.80 9.79 -9.82
CA ALA A 113 2.21 10.54 -11.00
C ALA A 113 3.50 11.34 -10.80
N ASP A 114 3.82 11.72 -9.56
CA ASP A 114 4.99 12.51 -9.18
C ASP A 114 5.79 11.83 -8.05
N GLU A 115 5.21 11.67 -6.86
CA GLU A 115 5.88 11.27 -5.62
C GLU A 115 6.37 9.82 -5.65
N GLN A 116 5.51 8.84 -5.99
CA GLN A 116 5.93 7.44 -5.97
C GLN A 116 6.96 7.16 -7.07
N ARG A 117 6.85 7.78 -8.24
CA ARG A 117 7.82 7.57 -9.32
C ARG A 117 9.22 8.03 -8.89
N VAL A 118 9.34 9.22 -8.30
CA VAL A 118 10.62 9.71 -7.77
C VAL A 118 11.11 8.83 -6.62
N LEU A 119 10.23 8.50 -5.67
CA LEU A 119 10.57 7.60 -4.56
C LEU A 119 11.11 6.24 -5.03
N LEU A 120 10.46 5.61 -6.01
CA LEU A 120 10.84 4.29 -6.51
C LEU A 120 12.21 4.34 -7.21
N GLU A 121 12.45 5.35 -8.04
CA GLU A 121 13.74 5.51 -8.71
C GLU A 121 14.86 5.78 -7.69
N GLU A 122 14.65 6.66 -6.72
CA GLU A 122 15.65 6.94 -5.69
C GLU A 122 15.87 5.77 -4.72
N ALA A 123 14.82 5.03 -4.37
CA ALA A 123 14.96 3.82 -3.55
C ALA A 123 15.83 2.78 -4.26
N LEU A 124 15.62 2.57 -5.56
CA LEU A 124 16.45 1.68 -6.38
C LEU A 124 17.90 2.18 -6.49
N ASN A 125 18.10 3.49 -6.70
CA ASN A 125 19.44 4.11 -6.78
C ASN A 125 20.21 3.99 -5.45
N THR A 126 19.49 4.14 -4.34
CA THR A 126 20.03 4.01 -2.97
C THR A 126 20.35 2.56 -2.62
N GLY A 127 19.84 1.59 -3.38
CA GLY A 127 20.13 0.16 -3.21
C GLY A 127 19.08 -0.60 -2.39
N VAL A 128 17.87 -0.07 -2.23
CA VAL A 128 16.75 -0.79 -1.62
C VAL A 128 16.38 -1.99 -2.50
N LYS A 129 16.44 -3.20 -1.94
CA LYS A 129 16.26 -4.46 -2.69
C LYS A 129 14.83 -4.99 -2.68
N LYS A 130 14.06 -4.64 -1.65
CA LYS A 130 12.72 -5.16 -1.38
C LYS A 130 11.74 -4.00 -1.46
N ILE A 131 11.11 -3.79 -2.63
CA ILE A 131 10.19 -2.68 -2.85
C ILE A 131 8.84 -3.23 -3.31
N THR A 132 7.76 -2.68 -2.76
CA THR A 132 6.41 -2.91 -3.27
C THR A 132 5.67 -1.62 -3.59
N ILE A 133 4.98 -1.61 -4.72
CA ILE A 133 3.95 -0.61 -5.03
C ILE A 133 2.66 -1.06 -4.36
N THR A 134 2.16 -0.23 -3.45
CA THR A 134 0.93 -0.48 -2.71
C THR A 134 -0.29 -0.30 -3.60
N HIS A 135 -1.06 -1.37 -3.81
CA HIS A 135 -2.36 -1.35 -4.46
C HIS A 135 -2.37 -0.64 -5.84
N PRO A 136 -1.48 -0.98 -6.79
CA PRO A 136 -1.24 -0.21 -8.03
C PRO A 136 -2.42 -0.21 -9.01
N LEU A 137 -3.43 -1.06 -8.77
CA LEU A 137 -4.64 -1.12 -9.58
C LEU A 137 -5.79 -0.33 -8.97
N MET A 138 -5.59 0.36 -7.85
CA MET A 138 -6.64 1.07 -7.13
C MET A 138 -6.97 2.41 -7.82
N ASP A 139 -7.79 2.38 -8.86
CA ASP A 139 -8.41 3.56 -9.49
C ASP A 139 -9.82 3.88 -8.93
N HIS A 140 -9.98 3.82 -7.61
CA HIS A 140 -11.29 3.89 -6.94
C HIS A 140 -11.73 5.32 -6.63
N PRO A 141 -13.05 5.63 -6.63
CA PRO A 141 -13.60 6.96 -6.30
C PRO A 141 -13.19 7.56 -4.95
N LEU A 142 -12.60 6.79 -4.03
CA LEU A 142 -12.13 7.21 -2.70
C LEU A 142 -10.61 7.07 -2.46
N ALA A 143 -9.87 6.44 -3.38
CA ALA A 143 -8.41 6.36 -3.34
C ALA A 143 -7.89 6.04 -4.75
N LEU A 144 -6.94 6.82 -5.25
CA LEU A 144 -6.48 6.74 -6.65
C LEU A 144 -4.97 6.49 -6.70
N ILE A 145 -4.54 5.29 -7.07
CA ILE A 145 -3.14 5.00 -7.36
C ILE A 145 -3.08 4.54 -8.82
N PRO A 146 -3.34 5.41 -9.81
CA PRO A 146 -3.48 4.96 -11.18
C PRO A 146 -2.07 4.85 -11.79
N TYR A 147 -1.56 3.63 -11.84
CA TYR A 147 -0.39 3.32 -12.65
C TYR A 147 -0.81 2.97 -14.08
N SER A 148 -0.03 3.43 -15.05
CA SER A 148 -0.11 2.88 -16.41
C SER A 148 0.46 1.46 -16.43
N LYS A 149 0.02 0.65 -17.41
CA LYS A 149 0.57 -0.69 -17.61
C LYS A 149 2.07 -0.63 -17.89
N GLU A 150 2.50 0.38 -18.62
CA GLU A 150 3.88 0.66 -18.98
C GLU A 150 4.74 0.95 -17.75
N ASP A 151 4.24 1.77 -16.81
CA ASP A 151 4.95 2.08 -15.56
C ASP A 151 5.08 0.84 -14.68
N LEU A 152 4.03 0.02 -14.57
CA LEU A 152 4.11 -1.23 -13.81
C LEU A 152 5.14 -2.18 -14.41
N LEU A 153 5.12 -2.36 -15.73
CA LEU A 153 6.13 -3.16 -16.42
C LEU A 153 7.55 -2.62 -16.26
N HIS A 154 7.71 -1.29 -16.24
CA HIS A 154 9.01 -0.65 -16.01
C HIS A 154 9.54 -0.98 -14.62
N PHE A 155 8.73 -0.82 -13.58
CA PHE A 155 9.16 -1.08 -12.19
C PHE A 155 9.31 -2.58 -11.88
N THR A 156 8.43 -3.44 -12.39
CA THR A 156 8.57 -4.89 -12.15
C THR A 156 9.84 -5.45 -12.79
N ARG A 157 10.24 -4.98 -13.98
CA ARG A 157 11.53 -5.32 -14.60
C ARG A 157 12.74 -4.90 -13.77
N LYS A 158 12.59 -3.91 -12.87
CA LYS A 158 13.62 -3.48 -11.91
C LYS A 158 13.54 -4.24 -10.57
N GLY A 159 12.66 -5.24 -10.45
CA GLY A 159 12.51 -6.07 -9.26
C GLY A 159 11.48 -5.57 -8.23
N VAL A 160 10.68 -4.55 -8.58
CA VAL A 160 9.61 -4.05 -7.71
C VAL A 160 8.40 -4.97 -7.76
N TYR A 161 7.78 -5.23 -6.60
CA TYR A 161 6.60 -6.08 -6.46
C TYR A 161 5.30 -5.27 -6.47
N LEU A 162 4.23 -5.83 -7.04
CA LEU A 162 2.89 -5.26 -7.00
C LEU A 162 2.09 -5.88 -5.86
N ASP A 163 1.66 -5.08 -4.89
CA ASP A 163 0.75 -5.53 -3.83
C ASP A 163 -0.70 -5.44 -4.32
N LEU A 164 -1.33 -6.60 -4.53
CA LEU A 164 -2.66 -6.74 -5.08
C LEU A 164 -3.65 -7.09 -3.96
N PRO A 165 -4.47 -6.13 -3.48
CA PRO A 165 -5.33 -6.34 -2.32
C PRO A 165 -6.73 -6.86 -2.69
N TYR A 166 -7.24 -7.81 -1.92
CA TYR A 166 -8.60 -8.33 -2.10
C TYR A 166 -9.71 -7.29 -1.81
N ILE A 167 -9.49 -6.29 -0.94
CA ILE A 167 -10.52 -5.29 -0.57
C ILE A 167 -11.16 -4.58 -1.76
N MET A 168 -10.41 -4.45 -2.86
CA MET A 168 -10.90 -3.84 -4.09
C MET A 168 -11.92 -4.74 -4.81
N MET A 169 -11.78 -6.05 -4.69
CA MET A 169 -12.67 -7.05 -5.29
C MET A 169 -13.86 -7.39 -4.40
N SER A 170 -13.76 -7.22 -3.08
CA SER A 170 -14.79 -7.67 -2.13
C SER A 170 -16.09 -6.86 -2.19
N GLY A 171 -16.11 -5.76 -2.96
CA GLY A 171 -17.15 -4.75 -2.91
C GLY A 171 -17.06 -4.01 -1.57
N TRP A 172 -16.88 -2.69 -1.60
CA TRP A 172 -16.69 -1.87 -0.40
C TRP A 172 -17.92 -1.82 0.54
N LYS A 173 -18.92 -2.70 0.33
CA LYS A 173 -20.14 -2.89 1.11
C LYS A 173 -19.88 -3.03 2.62
N PHE A 174 -18.76 -3.63 2.99
CA PHE A 174 -18.38 -3.81 4.38
C PHE A 174 -17.80 -2.54 5.00
N VAL A 175 -17.20 -1.64 4.21
CA VAL A 175 -16.43 -0.49 4.74
C VAL A 175 -17.24 0.79 4.89
N THR A 176 -18.22 1.05 4.02
CA THR A 176 -19.07 2.26 4.10
C THR A 176 -20.44 2.02 4.73
N GLY A 177 -20.85 0.77 4.95
CA GLY A 177 -22.20 0.45 5.41
C GLY A 177 -23.30 0.88 4.45
N THR A 178 -22.96 1.23 3.20
CA THR A 178 -23.91 1.68 2.17
C THR A 178 -24.54 0.46 1.50
N PRO A 179 -25.86 0.27 1.64
CA PRO A 179 -26.56 -0.89 1.09
C PRO A 179 -26.45 -1.02 -0.44
N ASP A 180 -26.26 0.12 -1.13
CA ASP A 180 -26.36 0.24 -2.59
C ASP A 180 -25.01 0.15 -3.35
N ALA A 181 -23.89 -0.17 -2.68
CA ALA A 181 -22.61 -0.43 -3.35
C ALA A 181 -22.65 -1.82 -4.02
N HIS A 182 -23.33 -1.91 -5.16
CA HIS A 182 -23.78 -3.18 -5.74
C HIS A 182 -22.80 -3.87 -6.70
N GLU A 183 -21.64 -3.30 -6.98
CA GLU A 183 -20.68 -3.93 -7.89
C GLU A 183 -19.31 -4.01 -7.24
N SER A 184 -18.69 -5.20 -7.29
CA SER A 184 -17.24 -5.32 -7.11
C SER A 184 -16.60 -4.30 -8.05
N TYR A 185 -15.94 -3.28 -7.50
CA TYR A 185 -15.31 -2.23 -8.30
C TYR A 185 -14.27 -2.80 -9.29
N TYR A 186 -13.75 -3.99 -8.99
CA TYR A 186 -12.74 -4.67 -9.79
C TYR A 186 -13.16 -6.11 -10.05
N SER A 187 -13.18 -6.50 -11.33
CA SER A 187 -13.36 -7.89 -11.70
C SER A 187 -12.12 -8.71 -11.34
N PRO A 188 -12.28 -9.97 -10.89
CA PRO A 188 -11.16 -10.90 -10.76
C PRO A 188 -10.31 -11.03 -12.03
N ALA A 189 -10.95 -10.91 -13.20
CA ALA A 189 -10.29 -10.97 -14.50
C ALA A 189 -9.25 -9.85 -14.68
N ARG A 190 -9.51 -8.64 -14.16
CA ARG A 190 -8.56 -7.52 -14.22
C ARG A 190 -7.26 -7.82 -13.47
N TYR A 191 -7.37 -8.42 -12.28
CA TYR A 191 -6.21 -8.82 -11.49
C TYR A 191 -5.44 -9.96 -12.18
N ALA A 192 -6.15 -10.97 -12.68
CA ALA A 192 -5.55 -12.08 -13.40
C ALA A 192 -4.84 -11.63 -14.68
N GLU A 193 -5.40 -10.67 -15.43
CA GLU A 193 -4.75 -10.08 -16.61
C GLU A 193 -3.45 -9.37 -16.24
N MET A 194 -3.45 -8.58 -15.16
CA MET A 194 -2.25 -7.90 -14.68
C MET A 194 -1.19 -8.92 -14.25
N ILE A 195 -1.55 -9.93 -13.45
CA ILE A 195 -0.64 -11.00 -13.02
C ILE A 195 -0.02 -11.70 -14.23
N LYS A 196 -0.82 -12.06 -15.25
CA LYS A 196 -0.32 -12.65 -16.50
C LYS A 196 0.55 -11.70 -17.32
N THR A 197 0.32 -10.40 -17.22
CA THR A 197 1.12 -9.38 -17.90
C THR A 197 2.49 -9.22 -17.27
N VAL A 198 2.55 -9.06 -15.95
CA VAL A 198 3.80 -8.70 -15.26
C VAL A 198 4.55 -9.90 -14.71
N GLY A 199 3.91 -11.06 -14.58
CA GLY A 199 4.47 -12.25 -13.94
C GLY A 199 4.04 -12.38 -12.47
N ALA A 200 3.68 -13.60 -12.06
CA ALA A 200 3.33 -13.89 -10.66
C ALA A 200 4.51 -13.67 -9.71
N GLU A 201 5.74 -13.83 -10.19
CA GLU A 201 7.01 -13.58 -9.49
C GLU A 201 7.22 -12.11 -9.08
N HIS A 202 6.41 -11.20 -9.65
CA HIS A 202 6.40 -9.77 -9.36
C HIS A 202 5.14 -9.33 -8.59
N CYS A 203 4.31 -10.25 -8.11
CA CYS A 203 3.03 -9.94 -7.47
C CYS A 203 2.96 -10.48 -6.03
N ILE A 204 2.26 -9.77 -5.16
CA ILE A 204 1.88 -10.22 -3.82
C ILE A 204 0.36 -10.19 -3.75
N MET A 205 -0.24 -11.28 -3.31
CA MET A 205 -1.68 -11.34 -3.04
C MET A 205 -1.93 -11.03 -1.57
N SER A 206 -2.50 -9.86 -1.30
CA SER A 206 -2.87 -9.42 0.04
C SER A 206 -4.39 -9.25 0.16
N THR A 207 -4.86 -8.81 1.33
CA THR A 207 -6.28 -8.53 1.53
C THR A 207 -6.59 -7.07 1.78
N ASP A 208 -5.65 -6.33 2.38
CA ASP A 208 -5.90 -5.01 2.99
C ASP A 208 -7.10 -5.03 3.97
N PHE A 209 -7.34 -6.18 4.61
CA PHE A 209 -8.31 -6.35 5.69
C PHE A 209 -7.67 -6.07 7.06
N GLY A 210 -8.47 -6.11 8.13
CA GLY A 210 -8.06 -5.79 9.51
C GLY A 210 -8.88 -4.66 10.14
N GLN A 211 -9.69 -3.99 9.34
CA GLN A 211 -10.74 -3.09 9.79
C GLN A 211 -11.89 -3.91 10.40
N VAL A 212 -12.50 -3.40 11.48
CA VAL A 212 -13.51 -4.10 12.29
C VAL A 212 -14.71 -4.62 11.48
N HIS A 213 -15.04 -3.94 10.38
CA HIS A 213 -16.20 -4.27 9.56
C HIS A 213 -15.91 -5.30 8.45
N ASN A 214 -14.63 -5.58 8.17
CA ASN A 214 -14.24 -6.56 7.16
C ASN A 214 -14.18 -7.97 7.77
N PRO A 215 -14.38 -9.03 6.96
CA PRO A 215 -14.11 -10.40 7.39
C PRO A 215 -12.66 -10.58 7.88
N PRO A 216 -12.37 -11.64 8.65
CA PRO A 216 -10.99 -11.97 8.99
C PRO A 216 -10.09 -12.08 7.75
N PRO A 217 -8.84 -11.56 7.77
CA PRO A 217 -7.94 -11.62 6.61
C PRO A 217 -7.78 -13.01 5.98
N PRO A 218 -7.69 -14.13 6.73
CA PRO A 218 -7.62 -15.46 6.13
C PRO A 218 -8.83 -15.82 5.25
N GLU A 219 -10.03 -15.35 5.60
CA GLU A 219 -11.23 -15.58 4.78
C GLU A 219 -11.20 -14.77 3.49
N GLY A 220 -10.76 -13.51 3.56
CA GLY A 220 -10.54 -12.69 2.36
C GLY A 220 -9.54 -13.35 1.41
N LEU A 221 -8.41 -13.84 1.94
CA LEU A 221 -7.38 -14.49 1.15
C LEU A 221 -7.87 -15.81 0.53
N ARG A 222 -8.66 -16.60 1.26
CA ARG A 222 -9.27 -17.83 0.74
C ARG A 222 -10.19 -17.55 -0.45
N ILE A 223 -10.99 -16.49 -0.39
CA ILE A 223 -11.87 -16.10 -1.49
C ILE A 223 -11.05 -15.57 -2.67
N PHE A 224 -10.03 -14.75 -2.40
CA PHE A 224 -9.16 -14.20 -3.43
C PHE A 224 -8.41 -15.30 -4.21
N ILE A 225 -7.87 -16.29 -3.50
CA ILE A 225 -7.26 -17.49 -4.08
C ILE A 225 -8.24 -18.19 -5.02
N ARG A 226 -9.48 -18.44 -4.55
CA ARG A 226 -10.50 -19.09 -5.38
C ARG A 226 -10.80 -18.28 -6.65
N ALA A 227 -10.93 -16.97 -6.52
CA ALA A 227 -11.19 -16.09 -7.65
C ALA A 227 -10.05 -16.12 -8.69
N MET A 228 -8.78 -16.13 -8.26
CA MET A 228 -7.63 -16.22 -9.17
C MET A 228 -7.56 -17.58 -9.88
N ARG A 229 -7.86 -18.68 -9.20
CA ARG A 229 -7.95 -20.02 -9.83
C ARG A 229 -9.00 -20.06 -10.94
N GLU A 230 -10.19 -19.50 -10.67
CA GLU A 230 -11.28 -19.42 -11.65
C GLU A 230 -10.93 -18.53 -12.85
N ASN A 231 -9.94 -17.64 -12.72
CA ASN A 231 -9.44 -16.78 -13.80
C ASN A 231 -8.12 -17.31 -14.42
N GLY A 232 -7.81 -18.58 -14.17
CA GLY A 232 -6.73 -19.30 -14.83
C GLY A 232 -5.33 -18.94 -14.33
N ILE A 233 -5.20 -18.51 -13.08
CA ILE A 233 -3.93 -18.48 -12.37
C ILE A 233 -3.71 -19.86 -11.73
N SER A 234 -2.55 -20.46 -11.96
CA SER A 234 -2.23 -21.80 -11.47
C SER A 234 -1.99 -21.83 -9.96
N ASP A 235 -2.10 -23.02 -9.35
CA ASP A 235 -1.81 -23.21 -7.93
C ASP A 235 -0.34 -22.87 -7.58
N GLY A 236 0.58 -23.05 -8.52
CA GLY A 236 1.99 -22.68 -8.38
C GLY A 236 2.19 -21.16 -8.34
N GLU A 237 1.59 -20.43 -9.28
CA GLU A 237 1.60 -18.96 -9.28
C GLU A 237 0.91 -18.38 -8.04
N ILE A 238 -0.19 -18.98 -7.59
CA ILE A 238 -0.86 -18.57 -6.35
C ILE A 238 0.06 -18.77 -5.16
N ARG A 239 0.67 -19.96 -5.02
CA ARG A 239 1.63 -20.22 -3.94
C ARG A 239 2.76 -19.21 -3.93
N MET A 240 3.28 -18.87 -5.11
CA MET A 240 4.31 -17.85 -5.25
C MET A 240 3.85 -16.50 -4.69
N MET A 241 2.67 -16.02 -5.08
CA MET A 241 2.16 -14.70 -4.68
C MET A 241 1.68 -14.61 -3.22
N VAL A 242 1.22 -15.71 -2.61
CA VAL A 242 0.70 -15.72 -1.22
C VAL A 242 1.73 -16.15 -0.19
N ASN A 243 2.83 -16.78 -0.60
CA ASN A 243 3.81 -17.37 0.31
C ASN A 243 5.26 -17.03 -0.05
N GLU A 244 5.72 -17.37 -1.26
CA GLU A 244 7.15 -17.29 -1.59
C GLU A 244 7.62 -15.84 -1.76
N ASN A 245 6.88 -15.02 -2.50
CA ASN A 245 7.16 -13.61 -2.69
C ASN A 245 7.10 -12.81 -1.38
N PRO A 246 6.02 -12.86 -0.58
CA PRO A 246 6.01 -12.17 0.72
C PRO A 246 7.05 -12.74 1.70
N GLY A 247 7.33 -14.06 1.67
CA GLY A 247 8.40 -14.67 2.48
C GLY A 247 9.78 -14.10 2.15
N LYS A 248 10.10 -13.95 0.85
CA LYS A 248 11.32 -13.28 0.40
C LYS A 248 11.39 -11.81 0.78
N MET A 249 10.26 -11.10 0.78
CA MET A 249 10.20 -9.69 1.14
C MET A 249 10.34 -9.44 2.65
N LEU A 250 10.07 -10.45 3.48
CA LEU A 250 10.08 -10.34 4.94
C LEU A 250 11.16 -11.19 5.63
N ASP A 251 11.88 -12.00 4.86
CA ASP A 251 12.87 -13.00 5.32
C ASP A 251 12.27 -14.05 6.28
N ILE A 252 11.15 -14.66 5.89
CA ILE A 252 10.43 -15.69 6.69
C ILE A 252 10.07 -16.95 5.90
#